data_AF-A0A923YBQ1-F1
#
_entry.id   AF-A0A923YBQ1-F1
#
_cell.length_a   1.000
_cell.length_b   1.000
_cell.length_c   1.000
_cell.angle_alpha   90.00
_cell.angle_beta   90.00
_cell.angle_gamma   90.00
#
_symmetry.space_group_name_H-M   'P 1'
#
loop_
_entity.id
_entity.type
_entity.pdbx_description
1 polymer ?
#
loop_
_entity_poly.entity_id
_entity_poly.type
_entity_poly.pdbx_seq_one_letter_code
_entity_poly.pdbx_strand_id
1 'polypeptide(L)'
;MTIRFKLFTGIIILISIFAVDFFVNQRLSKDVIKNTSYLNNSEAIIRNSNIISKLVIDMQSGLRGYLLTDQEDFLVTYYQGLKSIPPLLKEQRILVNTFKQRERLDSIELLHAEWIDYSNSLITTEKDTRPDANARYKELFKKKVKSRFGKRLNDGIRDLFQDFDSYEYRRRQERRVVLQKSIGDTRQISLILTICS
;
A
#
# COMPACT_ATOMS: atom_id res chain seq x y z
N MET A 1 58.97 -0.08 -32.68
CA MET A 1 58.12 -0.45 -31.52
C MET A 1 58.45 -1.89 -31.15
N THR A 2 59.11 -2.11 -30.01
CA THR A 2 59.59 -3.44 -29.58
C THR A 2 58.40 -4.38 -29.32
N ILE A 3 58.54 -5.67 -29.65
CA ILE A 3 57.49 -6.70 -29.50
C ILE A 3 56.88 -6.70 -28.09
N ARG A 4 57.71 -6.43 -27.06
CA ARG A 4 57.29 -6.29 -25.66
C ARG A 4 56.24 -5.20 -25.43
N PHE A 5 56.35 -4.06 -26.13
CA PHE A 5 55.38 -2.97 -26.01
C PHE A 5 54.02 -3.36 -26.59
N LYS A 6 53.99 -4.03 -27.75
CA LYS A 6 52.75 -4.51 -28.38
C LYS A 6 51.99 -5.50 -27.48
N LEU A 7 52.72 -6.38 -26.81
CA LEU A 7 52.16 -7.39 -25.91
C LEU A 7 51.56 -6.74 -24.63
N PHE A 8 52.25 -5.73 -24.09
CA PHE A 8 51.77 -4.96 -22.95
C PHE A 8 50.49 -4.17 -23.27
N THR A 9 50.42 -3.55 -24.46
CA THR A 9 49.22 -2.82 -24.90
C THR A 9 48.00 -3.75 -25.03
N GLY A 10 48.17 -4.95 -25.58
CA GLY A 10 47.07 -5.92 -25.70
C GLY A 10 46.52 -6.37 -24.34
N ILE A 11 47.40 -6.64 -23.37
CA ILE A 11 47.00 -7.02 -22.01
C ILE A 11 46.23 -5.87 -21.33
N ILE A 12 46.67 -4.61 -21.48
CA ILE A 12 45.96 -3.46 -20.91
C ILE A 12 44.55 -3.30 -21.50
N ILE A 13 44.40 -3.52 -22.81
CA ILE A 13 43.08 -3.44 -23.46
C ILE A 13 42.15 -4.53 -22.90
N LEU A 14 42.64 -5.77 -22.78
CA LEU A 14 41.86 -6.87 -22.20
C LEU A 14 41.46 -6.60 -20.74
N ILE A 15 42.38 -6.10 -19.91
CA ILE A 15 42.09 -5.72 -18.52
C ILE A 15 41.06 -4.60 -18.48
N SER A 16 41.15 -3.62 -19.38
CA SER A 16 40.20 -2.51 -19.45
C SER A 16 38.80 -2.99 -19.82
N ILE A 17 38.66 -3.90 -20.80
CA ILE A 17 37.39 -4.51 -21.18
C ILE A 17 36.78 -5.26 -19.98
N PHE A 18 37.58 -6.12 -19.33
CA PHE A 18 37.13 -6.86 -18.16
C PHE A 18 36.71 -5.95 -17.01
N ALA A 19 37.42 -4.84 -16.80
CA ALA A 19 37.08 -3.85 -15.78
C ALA A 19 35.74 -3.15 -16.08
N VAL A 20 35.45 -2.86 -17.35
CA VAL A 20 34.16 -2.28 -17.77
C VAL A 20 33.03 -3.28 -17.53
N ASP A 21 33.18 -4.54 -17.97
CA ASP A 21 32.17 -5.58 -17.73
C ASP A 21 31.91 -5.78 -16.24
N PHE A 22 32.97 -5.88 -15.44
CA PHE A 22 32.86 -5.98 -13.99
C PHE A 22 32.09 -4.80 -13.40
N PHE A 23 32.39 -3.58 -13.83
CA PHE A 23 31.73 -2.37 -13.33
C PHE A 23 30.24 -2.32 -13.70
N VAL A 24 29.90 -2.62 -14.95
CA VAL A 24 28.51 -2.64 -15.43
C VAL A 24 27.71 -3.73 -14.72
N ASN A 25 28.28 -4.92 -14.55
CA ASN A 25 27.63 -6.00 -13.83
C ASN A 25 27.40 -5.66 -12.35
N GLN A 26 28.36 -4.99 -11.70
CA GLN A 26 28.20 -4.53 -10.31
C GLN A 26 27.12 -3.44 -10.18
N ARG A 27 26.96 -2.57 -11.19
CA ARG A 27 25.85 -1.60 -11.25
C ARG A 27 24.51 -2.32 -11.34
N LEU A 28 24.39 -3.29 -12.26
CA LEU A 28 23.17 -4.09 -12.43
C LEU A 28 22.80 -4.83 -11.14
N SER A 29 23.78 -5.46 -10.49
CA SER A 29 23.58 -6.14 -9.20
C SER A 29 22.99 -5.21 -8.14
N LYS A 30 23.49 -3.97 -8.03
CA LYS A 30 22.93 -2.96 -7.11
C LYS A 30 21.49 -2.57 -7.47
N ASP A 31 21.16 -2.43 -8.75
CA ASP A 31 19.79 -2.12 -9.20
C ASP A 31 18.82 -3.25 -8.88
N VAL A 32 19.24 -4.51 -9.08
CA VAL A 32 18.48 -5.71 -8.71
C VAL A 32 18.21 -5.73 -7.21
N ILE A 33 19.23 -5.55 -6.37
CA ILE A 33 19.08 -5.57 -4.91
C ILE A 33 18.13 -4.46 -4.44
N LYS A 34 18.27 -3.23 -4.96
CA LYS A 34 17.38 -2.11 -4.64
C LYS A 34 15.94 -2.38 -5.07
N ASN A 35 15.74 -2.99 -6.23
CA ASN A 35 14.41 -3.34 -6.70
C ASN A 35 13.78 -4.44 -5.84
N THR A 36 14.52 -5.48 -5.48
CA THR A 36 14.04 -6.54 -4.59
C THR A 36 13.67 -6.00 -3.21
N SER A 37 14.52 -5.17 -2.60
CA SER A 37 14.21 -4.53 -1.32
C SER A 37 12.94 -3.66 -1.40
N TYR A 38 12.79 -2.90 -2.49
CA TYR A 38 11.58 -2.11 -2.72
C TYR A 38 10.34 -2.99 -2.89
N LEU A 39 10.42 -4.09 -3.64
CA LEU A 39 9.32 -5.03 -3.81
C LEU A 39 8.87 -5.62 -2.47
N ASN A 40 9.82 -6.04 -1.63
CA ASN A 40 9.51 -6.56 -0.28
C ASN A 40 8.79 -5.51 0.59
N ASN A 41 9.28 -4.26 0.61
CA ASN A 41 8.63 -3.18 1.35
C ASN A 41 7.25 -2.86 0.79
N SER A 42 7.13 -2.74 -0.53
CA SER A 42 5.85 -2.49 -1.18
C SER A 42 4.88 -3.64 -0.92
N GLU A 43 5.33 -4.88 -0.81
CA GLU A 43 4.49 -6.04 -0.49
C GLU A 43 3.96 -5.94 0.95
N ALA A 44 4.81 -5.54 1.90
CA ALA A 44 4.36 -5.23 3.26
C ALA A 44 3.31 -4.12 3.28
N ILE A 45 3.51 -3.03 2.52
CA ILE A 45 2.55 -1.92 2.38
C ILE A 45 1.19 -2.42 1.90
N ILE A 46 1.15 -3.20 0.80
CA ILE A 46 -0.11 -3.68 0.21
C ILE A 46 -0.78 -4.71 1.11
N ARG A 47 -0.02 -5.64 1.72
CA ARG A 47 -0.60 -6.63 2.64
C ARG A 47 -1.25 -5.95 3.83
N ASN A 48 -0.57 -4.99 4.46
CA ASN A 48 -1.10 -4.28 5.61
C ASN A 48 -2.31 -3.40 5.24
N SER A 49 -2.26 -2.70 4.10
CA SER A 49 -3.40 -1.98 3.52
C SER A 49 -4.64 -2.89 3.34
N ASN A 50 -4.45 -4.08 2.75
CA ASN A 50 -5.52 -5.05 2.57
C ASN A 50 -6.12 -5.55 3.90
N ILE A 51 -5.29 -5.77 4.92
CA ILE A 51 -5.76 -6.17 6.25
C ILE A 51 -6.64 -5.08 6.85
N ILE A 52 -6.18 -3.82 6.81
CA ILE A 52 -6.95 -2.68 7.35
C ILE A 52 -8.27 -2.53 6.58
N SER A 53 -8.22 -2.53 5.24
CA SER A 53 -9.40 -2.40 4.39
C SER A 53 -10.43 -3.51 4.66
N LYS A 54 -9.97 -4.75 4.83
CA LYS A 54 -10.82 -5.87 5.23
C LYS A 54 -11.47 -5.64 6.58
N LEU A 55 -10.71 -5.25 7.60
CA LEU A 55 -11.27 -4.97 8.94
C LEU A 55 -12.33 -3.87 8.88
N VAL A 56 -12.11 -2.81 8.10
CA VAL A 56 -13.11 -1.76 7.90
C VAL A 56 -14.40 -2.32 7.27
N ILE A 57 -14.29 -3.18 6.26
CA ILE A 57 -15.45 -3.83 5.62
C ILE A 57 -16.18 -4.74 6.60
N ASP A 58 -15.45 -5.50 7.41
CA ASP A 58 -16.01 -6.39 8.43
C ASP A 58 -16.77 -5.57 9.49
N MET A 59 -16.20 -4.46 9.98
CA MET A 59 -16.89 -3.53 10.89
C MET A 59 -18.17 -2.96 10.28
N GLN A 60 -18.13 -2.56 9.00
CA GLN A 60 -19.30 -2.04 8.30
C GLN A 60 -20.40 -3.10 8.16
N SER A 61 -20.02 -4.35 7.90
CA SER A 61 -20.94 -5.47 7.78
C SER A 61 -21.54 -5.83 9.13
N GLY A 62 -20.73 -5.86 10.19
CA GLY A 62 -21.18 -6.09 11.57
C GLY A 62 -22.15 -5.02 12.05
N LEU A 63 -21.85 -3.74 11.82
CA LEU A 63 -22.78 -2.66 12.14
C LEU A 63 -24.13 -2.83 11.41
N ARG A 64 -24.11 -3.13 10.11
CA ARG A 64 -25.35 -3.34 9.35
C ARG A 64 -26.14 -4.54 9.87
N GLY A 65 -25.46 -5.65 10.19
CA GLY A 65 -26.11 -6.83 10.76
C GLY A 65 -26.81 -6.52 12.09
N TYR A 66 -26.13 -5.78 12.97
CA TYR A 66 -26.71 -5.30 14.22
C TYR A 66 -27.93 -4.40 13.99
N LEU A 67 -27.82 -3.36 13.16
CA LEU A 67 -28.92 -2.43 12.89
C LEU A 67 -30.13 -3.07 12.19
N LEU A 68 -29.99 -4.26 11.62
CA LEU A 68 -31.07 -4.99 10.96
C LEU A 68 -31.74 -6.03 11.85
N THR A 69 -30.99 -6.60 12.80
CA THR A 69 -31.44 -7.78 13.57
C THR A 69 -31.50 -7.53 15.07
N ASP A 70 -30.92 -6.43 15.55
CA ASP A 70 -30.70 -6.11 16.98
C ASP A 70 -29.89 -7.19 17.74
N GLN A 71 -29.18 -8.06 17.02
CA GLN A 71 -28.34 -9.10 17.62
C GLN A 71 -26.93 -8.56 17.89
N GLU A 72 -26.53 -8.52 19.16
CA GLU A 72 -25.21 -8.00 19.57
C GLU A 72 -24.04 -8.80 19.00
N ASP A 73 -24.23 -10.07 18.62
CA ASP A 73 -23.19 -10.93 18.04
C ASP A 73 -22.58 -10.32 16.76
N PHE A 74 -23.36 -9.54 16.00
CA PHE A 74 -22.83 -8.85 14.82
C PHE A 74 -21.81 -7.75 15.18
N LEU A 75 -21.88 -7.17 16.38
CA LEU A 75 -20.95 -6.14 16.84
C LEU A 75 -19.57 -6.69 17.22
N VAL A 76 -19.38 -8.00 17.29
CA VAL A 76 -18.07 -8.61 17.57
C VAL A 76 -17.01 -8.13 16.57
N THR A 77 -17.35 -8.14 15.27
CA THR A 77 -16.46 -7.65 14.20
C THR A 77 -16.22 -6.15 14.26
N TYR A 78 -17.22 -5.38 14.69
CA TYR A 78 -17.10 -3.94 14.93
C TYR A 78 -16.07 -3.64 16.02
N TYR A 79 -16.20 -4.26 17.19
CA TYR A 79 -15.29 -4.06 18.32
C TYR A 79 -13.88 -4.60 18.04
N GLN A 80 -13.77 -5.70 17.28
CA GLN A 80 -12.47 -6.20 16.84
C GLN A 80 -11.73 -5.18 15.97
N GLY A 81 -12.41 -4.58 14.99
CA GLY A 81 -11.81 -3.55 14.15
C GLY A 81 -11.36 -2.32 14.92
N LEU A 82 -12.14 -1.85 15.90
CA LEU A 82 -11.78 -0.73 16.78
C LEU A 82 -10.45 -0.97 17.52
N LYS A 83 -10.15 -2.22 17.89
CA LYS A 83 -8.91 -2.60 18.57
C LYS A 83 -7.75 -2.83 17.60
N SER A 84 -8.02 -3.45 16.46
CA SER A 84 -6.99 -3.94 15.52
C SER A 84 -6.51 -2.90 14.51
N ILE A 85 -7.36 -1.97 14.08
CA ILE A 85 -7.00 -1.00 13.03
C ILE A 85 -5.95 0.03 13.50
N PRO A 86 -6.02 0.64 14.71
CA PRO A 86 -5.05 1.64 15.14
C PRO A 86 -3.57 1.20 15.11
N PRO A 87 -3.18 0.01 15.62
CA PRO A 87 -1.79 -0.43 15.51
C PRO A 87 -1.36 -0.69 14.06
N LEU A 88 -2.24 -1.21 13.20
CA LEU A 88 -1.95 -1.44 11.79
C LEU A 88 -1.73 -0.13 11.02
N LEU A 89 -2.48 0.93 11.34
CA LEU A 89 -2.26 2.27 10.76
C LEU A 89 -0.90 2.85 11.18
N LYS A 90 -0.50 2.66 12.43
CA LYS A 90 0.85 3.05 12.90
C LYS A 90 1.95 2.30 12.14
N GLU A 91 1.79 0.99 11.96
CA GLU A 91 2.71 0.18 11.16
C GLU A 91 2.75 0.66 9.71
N GLN A 92 1.57 0.92 9.11
CA GLN A 92 1.46 1.45 7.76
C GLN A 92 2.24 2.75 7.59
N ARG A 93 2.14 3.66 8.57
CA ARG A 93 2.83 4.95 8.58
C ARG A 93 4.36 4.80 8.59
N ILE A 94 4.89 3.75 9.23
CA ILE A 94 6.33 3.44 9.24
C ILE A 94 6.78 2.88 7.89
N LEU A 95 5.96 2.04 7.24
CA LEU A 95 6.28 1.42 5.95
C LEU A 95 6.28 2.42 4.78
N VAL A 96 5.46 3.47 4.85
CA VAL A 96 5.32 4.46 3.77
C VAL A 96 6.44 5.51 3.78
N ASN A 97 7.19 5.54 2.68
CA ASN A 97 8.37 6.40 2.53
C ASN A 97 8.12 7.69 1.75
N THR A 98 6.90 7.92 1.24
CA THR A 98 6.59 9.07 0.38
C THR A 98 5.51 9.95 1.00
N PHE A 99 5.71 11.27 0.93
CA PHE A 99 4.77 12.28 1.44
C PHE A 99 3.32 12.05 0.96
N LYS A 100 3.13 11.83 -0.35
CA LYS A 100 1.80 11.57 -0.94
C LYS A 100 1.07 10.36 -0.34
N GLN A 101 1.77 9.29 0.00
CA GLN A 101 1.16 8.11 0.63
C GLN A 101 0.85 8.36 2.11
N ARG A 102 1.61 9.23 2.79
CA ARG A 102 1.28 9.66 4.15
C ARG A 102 0.00 10.51 4.16
N GLU A 103 -0.12 11.48 3.26
CA GLU A 103 -1.35 12.30 3.17
C GLU A 103 -2.61 11.46 2.92
N ARG A 104 -2.49 10.41 2.10
CA ARG A 104 -3.59 9.46 1.86
C ARG A 104 -3.91 8.64 3.11
N LEU A 105 -2.90 8.18 3.82
CA LEU A 105 -3.07 7.49 5.09
C LEU A 105 -3.76 8.40 6.12
N ASP A 106 -3.37 9.68 6.20
CA ASP A 106 -4.00 10.67 7.07
C ASP A 106 -5.48 10.87 6.71
N SER A 107 -5.79 10.88 5.41
CA SER A 107 -7.17 10.97 4.91
C SER A 107 -7.99 9.72 5.26
N ILE A 108 -7.39 8.53 5.20
CA ILE A 108 -8.01 7.26 5.63
C ILE A 108 -8.30 7.31 7.12
N GLU A 109 -7.33 7.73 7.94
CA GLU A 109 -7.48 7.87 9.39
C GLU A 109 -8.63 8.82 9.75
N LEU A 110 -8.70 9.98 9.10
CA LEU A 110 -9.73 10.98 9.33
C LEU A 110 -11.13 10.47 8.97
N LEU A 111 -11.31 9.92 7.77
CA LEU A 111 -12.60 9.37 7.34
C LEU A 111 -13.02 8.16 8.17
N HIS A 112 -12.08 7.33 8.58
CA HIS A 112 -12.37 6.19 9.45
C HIS A 112 -12.82 6.65 10.84
N ALA A 113 -12.19 7.67 11.41
CA ALA A 113 -12.63 8.27 12.67
C ALA A 113 -14.06 8.85 12.56
N GLU A 114 -14.36 9.60 11.51
CA GLU A 114 -15.71 10.12 11.25
C GLU A 114 -16.74 8.99 11.10
N TRP A 115 -16.34 7.89 10.47
CA TRP A 115 -17.17 6.69 10.34
C TRP A 115 -17.41 5.99 11.69
N ILE A 116 -16.41 5.92 12.57
CA ILE A 116 -16.55 5.38 13.92
C ILE A 116 -17.54 6.23 14.73
N ASP A 117 -17.40 7.56 14.70
CA ASP A 117 -18.29 8.47 15.42
C ASP A 117 -19.73 8.34 14.93
N TYR A 118 -19.92 8.25 13.62
CA TYR A 118 -21.20 7.97 13.01
C TYR A 118 -21.82 6.65 13.51
N SER A 119 -21.02 5.59 13.53
CA SER A 119 -21.44 4.23 13.87
C SER A 119 -21.78 4.12 15.36
N ASN A 120 -20.93 4.67 16.22
CA ASN A 120 -21.17 4.76 17.66
C ASN A 120 -22.47 5.50 17.97
N SER A 121 -22.74 6.62 17.28
CA SER A 121 -23.99 7.36 17.45
C SER A 121 -25.23 6.52 17.12
N LEU A 122 -25.14 5.59 16.16
CA LEU A 122 -26.27 4.72 15.81
C LEU A 122 -26.44 3.62 16.86
N ILE A 123 -25.34 2.96 17.25
CA ILE A 123 -25.35 1.91 18.27
C ILE A 123 -25.89 2.45 19.60
N THR A 124 -25.42 3.61 20.06
CA THR A 124 -25.86 4.17 21.34
C THR A 124 -27.33 4.59 21.35
N THR A 125 -27.84 5.05 20.20
CA THR A 125 -29.26 5.44 20.09
C THR A 125 -30.16 4.21 19.99
N GLU A 126 -29.70 3.13 19.34
CA GLU A 126 -30.45 1.87 19.29
C GLU A 126 -30.51 1.18 20.64
N LYS A 127 -29.40 1.17 21.39
CA LYS A 127 -29.34 0.62 22.76
C LYS A 127 -30.03 1.48 23.83
N ASP A 128 -30.60 2.62 23.47
CA ASP A 128 -31.28 3.50 24.42
C ASP A 128 -32.63 2.89 24.83
N THR A 129 -32.81 2.67 26.14
CA THR A 129 -34.00 1.99 26.71
C THR A 129 -35.09 2.96 27.16
N ARG A 130 -34.90 4.26 26.95
CA ARG A 130 -35.90 5.28 27.34
C ARG A 130 -37.20 5.16 26.53
N PRO A 131 -38.35 5.58 27.08
CA PRO A 131 -39.64 5.50 26.39
C PRO A 131 -39.68 6.23 25.03
N ASP A 132 -38.88 7.29 24.87
CA ASP A 132 -38.74 8.10 23.65
C ASP A 132 -37.62 7.60 22.70
N ALA A 133 -36.83 6.62 23.12
CA ALA A 133 -35.63 6.17 22.42
C ALA A 133 -35.91 5.64 21.02
N ASN A 134 -36.94 4.81 20.85
CA ASN A 134 -37.30 4.21 19.57
C ASN A 134 -37.73 5.30 18.54
N ALA A 135 -38.41 6.35 18.98
CA ALA A 135 -38.76 7.48 18.14
C ALA A 135 -37.52 8.28 17.70
N ARG A 136 -36.60 8.55 18.65
CA ARG A 136 -35.33 9.26 18.39
C ARG A 136 -34.39 8.47 17.50
N TYR A 137 -34.29 7.15 17.68
CA TYR A 137 -33.55 6.26 16.80
C TYR A 137 -34.13 6.32 15.38
N LYS A 138 -35.44 6.12 15.22
CA LYS A 138 -36.09 6.19 13.90
C LYS A 138 -35.88 7.52 13.22
N GLU A 139 -35.93 8.63 13.94
CA GLU A 139 -35.65 9.96 13.39
C GLU A 139 -34.18 10.10 12.96
N LEU A 140 -33.24 9.75 13.84
CA LEU A 140 -31.81 9.80 13.57
C LEU A 140 -31.43 8.92 12.38
N PHE A 141 -31.88 7.66 12.39
CA PHE A 141 -31.67 6.69 11.33
C PHE A 141 -32.25 7.19 10.02
N LYS A 142 -33.51 7.66 10.01
CA LYS A 142 -34.15 8.22 8.81
C LYS A 142 -33.39 9.44 8.29
N LYS A 143 -32.93 10.34 9.16
CA LYS A 143 -32.14 11.52 8.77
C LYS A 143 -30.80 11.13 8.16
N LYS A 144 -30.06 10.23 8.82
CA LYS A 144 -28.71 9.78 8.41
C LYS A 144 -28.70 8.88 7.17
N VAL A 145 -29.71 8.02 7.04
CA VAL A 145 -29.88 7.14 5.87
C VAL A 145 -30.38 7.93 4.66
N LYS A 146 -31.34 8.85 4.84
CA LYS A 146 -31.79 9.74 3.75
C LYS A 146 -30.67 10.64 3.24
N SER A 147 -29.77 11.10 4.10
CA SER A 147 -28.60 11.88 3.69
C SER A 147 -27.49 11.05 3.04
N ARG A 148 -27.65 9.72 2.96
CA ARG A 148 -26.64 8.76 2.44
C ARG A 148 -25.28 8.93 3.11
N PHE A 149 -25.26 9.45 4.34
CA PHE A 149 -24.02 9.85 5.00
C PHE A 149 -23.07 8.67 5.22
N GLY A 150 -23.58 7.56 5.77
CA GLY A 150 -22.80 6.33 5.93
C GLY A 150 -22.31 5.75 4.59
N LYS A 151 -23.12 5.85 3.52
CA LYS A 151 -22.69 5.41 2.19
C LYS A 151 -21.52 6.26 1.66
N ARG A 152 -21.61 7.59 1.80
CA ARG A 152 -20.55 8.50 1.37
C ARG A 152 -19.23 8.24 2.11
N LEU A 153 -19.27 8.00 3.41
CA LEU A 153 -18.08 7.63 4.18
C LEU A 153 -17.49 6.30 3.71
N ASN A 154 -18.33 5.26 3.55
CA ASN A 154 -17.87 3.95 3.08
C ASN A 154 -17.25 4.03 1.69
N ASP A 155 -17.87 4.78 0.78
CA ASP A 155 -17.37 4.99 -0.59
C ASP A 155 -16.04 5.75 -0.55
N GLY A 156 -15.94 6.84 0.23
CA GLY A 156 -14.70 7.61 0.36
C GLY A 156 -13.54 6.80 0.96
N ILE A 157 -13.80 5.98 1.98
CA ILE A 157 -12.76 5.10 2.54
C ILE A 157 -12.30 4.08 1.50
N ARG A 158 -13.24 3.45 0.78
CA ARG A 158 -12.93 2.48 -0.27
C ARG A 158 -12.10 3.09 -1.40
N ASP A 159 -12.47 4.29 -1.85
CA ASP A 159 -11.77 5.00 -2.91
C ASP A 159 -10.34 5.38 -2.48
N LEU A 160 -10.15 5.81 -1.22
CA LEU A 160 -8.83 6.09 -0.67
C LEU A 160 -7.92 4.86 -0.61
N PHE A 161 -8.44 3.71 -0.17
CA PHE A 161 -7.67 2.45 -0.18
C PHE A 161 -7.31 2.04 -1.62
N GLN A 162 -8.25 2.14 -2.56
CA GLN A 162 -7.99 1.85 -3.97
C GLN A 162 -6.90 2.76 -4.53
N ASP A 163 -6.93 4.05 -4.22
CA ASP A 163 -5.93 5.02 -4.66
C ASP A 163 -4.56 4.75 -4.03
N PHE A 164 -4.55 4.40 -2.74
CA PHE A 164 -3.36 4.05 -1.98
C PHE A 164 -2.65 2.84 -2.60
N ASP A 165 -3.39 1.76 -2.86
CA ASP A 165 -2.86 0.53 -3.45
C ASP A 165 -2.44 0.74 -4.92
N SER A 166 -3.25 1.46 -5.69
CA SER A 166 -2.96 1.76 -7.10
C SER A 166 -1.64 2.52 -7.28
N TYR A 167 -1.29 3.38 -6.32
CA TYR A 167 0.01 4.04 -6.35
C TYR A 167 1.17 3.07 -6.19
N GLU A 168 1.09 2.12 -5.25
CA GLU A 168 2.12 1.10 -5.09
C GLU A 168 2.26 0.24 -6.35
N TYR A 169 1.13 -0.21 -6.93
CA TYR A 169 1.15 -0.99 -8.17
C TYR A 169 1.81 -0.22 -9.33
N ARG A 170 1.47 1.06 -9.51
CA ARG A 170 2.11 1.89 -10.55
C ARG A 170 3.62 2.03 -10.33
N ARG A 171 4.04 2.30 -9.09
CA ARG A 171 5.47 2.45 -8.75
C ARG A 171 6.26 1.15 -8.93
N ARG A 172 5.66 -0.01 -8.64
CA ARG A 172 6.24 -1.32 -8.97
C ARG A 172 6.43 -1.50 -10.46
N GLN A 173 5.41 -1.16 -11.26
CA GLN A 173 5.49 -1.29 -12.71
C GLN A 173 6.56 -0.37 -13.32
N GLU A 174 6.65 0.89 -12.87
CA GLU A 174 7.70 1.82 -13.29
C GLU A 174 9.10 1.25 -13.00
N ARG A 175 9.33 0.75 -11.78
CA ARG A 175 10.62 0.17 -11.39
C ARG A 175 10.95 -1.10 -12.14
N ARG A 176 9.95 -1.94 -12.43
CA ARG A 176 10.12 -3.12 -13.27
C ARG A 176 10.60 -2.75 -14.67
N VAL A 177 10.01 -1.72 -15.29
CA VAL A 177 10.44 -1.23 -16.61
C VAL A 177 11.88 -0.71 -16.57
N VAL A 178 12.24 0.07 -15.55
CA VAL A 178 13.61 0.58 -15.36
C VAL A 178 14.61 -0.57 -15.19
N LEU A 179 14.30 -1.57 -14.37
CA LEU A 179 15.18 -2.72 -14.15
C LEU A 179 15.34 -3.56 -15.43
N GLN A 180 14.26 -3.79 -16.18
CA GLN A 180 14.34 -4.51 -17.46
C GLN A 180 15.23 -3.77 -18.46
N LYS A 181 15.17 -2.44 -18.50
CA LYS A 181 16.07 -1.63 -19.31
C LYS A 181 17.52 -1.78 -18.87
N SER A 182 17.83 -1.66 -17.57
CA SER A 182 19.19 -1.87 -17.04
C SER A 182 19.74 -3.26 -17.41
N ILE A 183 18.93 -4.32 -17.32
CA ILE A 183 19.32 -5.67 -17.72
C ILE A 183 19.64 -5.74 -19.23
N GLY A 184 18.81 -5.11 -20.06
CA GLY A 184 18.99 -5.06 -21.51
C GLY A 184 20.29 -4.34 -21.91
N ASP A 185 20.52 -3.16 -21.34
CA ASP A 185 21.70 -2.35 -21.59
C ASP A 185 22.98 -3.10 -21.18
N THR A 186 22.99 -3.75 -20.00
CA THR A 186 24.11 -4.59 -19.57
C THR A 186 24.39 -5.74 -20.53
N ARG A 187 23.34 -6.45 -21.00
CA ARG A 187 23.52 -7.56 -21.96
C ARG A 187 24.10 -7.09 -23.28
N GLN A 188 23.65 -5.94 -23.80
CA GLN A 188 24.19 -5.39 -25.05
C GLN A 188 25.65 -4.98 -24.91
N ILE A 189 26.01 -4.31 -23.80
CA ILE A 189 27.39 -3.91 -23.53
C ILE A 189 28.31 -5.14 -23.45
N SER A 190 27.92 -6.17 -22.68
CA SER A 190 28.75 -7.37 -22.56
C SER A 190 28.88 -8.15 -23.86
N LEU A 191 27.84 -8.19 -24.71
CA LEU A 191 27.94 -8.80 -26.05
C LEU A 191 28.93 -8.05 -26.94
N ILE A 192 28.87 -6.71 -26.97
CA ILE A 192 29.80 -5.87 -27.74
C ILE A 192 31.23 -6.08 -27.24
N LEU A 193 31.44 -6.06 -25.93
CA LEU A 193 32.76 -6.27 -25.32
C LEU A 193 33.32 -7.66 -25.60
N THR A 194 32.48 -8.70 -25.55
CA THR A 194 32.88 -10.09 -25.88
C THR A 194 33.28 -10.24 -27.34
N ILE A 195 32.63 -9.53 -28.27
CA ILE A 195 32.98 -9.56 -29.69
C ILE A 195 34.28 -8.77 -29.97
N CYS A 196 34.54 -7.72 -29.19
CA CYS A 196 35.70 -6.85 -29.35
C CYS A 196 36.98 -7.34 -28.66
N SER A 197 36.88 -8.23 -27.66
CA SER A 197 38.01 -8.82 -26.91
C SER A 197 38.63 -10.01 -27.63
#